data_AF-A0A8H7NW26-F1
#
_entry.id   AF-A0A8H7NW26-F1
#
_cell.length_a   1.000
_cell.length_b   1.000
_cell.length_c   1.000
_cell.angle_alpha   90.00
_cell.angle_beta   90.00
_cell.angle_gamma   90.00
#
_symmetry.space_group_name_H-M   'P 1'
#
loop_
_entity.id
_entity.type
_entity.pdbx_description
1 polymer ?
#
loop_
_entity_poly.entity_id
_entity_poly.type
_entity_poly.pdbx_seq_one_letter_code
_entity_poly.pdbx_strand_id
1 'polypeptide(L)'
;MAAQLPIPVYTTLSDALGDLQTATVQGERWNSVVQEYEQRFGKKPAYIARAPGRVNLIGDHIDYVLFGVFPAAVEQDILIACGPSDANPDAHPGSVAAHNLDPRYGPQSFAPMLKSAPIPSAEEQQEAAGAVRAESWYLDINKRELRWESYVKAGYYGVLDRFFHPSTTDERPAPVDLLVTGCVPAGSGLSSSAAMVVASTLAFLAVNNKISGLTKGQLVEMSMENETRVGVNSGGMDQAASVISMPESALYITFFPTLSAEPIPLPTPRTVPGAVFVCANSLVVSDKVVGAKTRYNLRVVETLVSARVLARHLGVVLKPTERPTLREVLGRWLGYTEAKDQPSDLDTEKLRDGLQRVLPEVEKLRPARTDGQLGVTMEEMVEWSGLEQSVFREVYLSWVDVEATHFQLFKRTKHVFEEALRVLQFRDVCLRATATAGALAEGTLRELGALMDASHDSAAVLCENSCAEVDALVRAAKDAGAYGSRVTGAGWGGCTVSLVAEDAVPAFIAHMREAYPPYRGLDDGALSQVIFATKPSRGACGECAPCCVGVFECALMGCVCSVETRVKRARNSEEANIMLYDSTIDESIRNIFSQQVYDDSCRYSQHDGSSR
;
A
#
# COMPACT_ATOMS: atom_id res chain seq x y z
N MET A 1 -17.26 7.44 5.81
CA MET A 1 -15.91 6.93 6.15
C MET A 1 -15.61 5.72 5.27
N ALA A 2 -14.59 5.77 4.40
CA ALA A 2 -14.30 4.71 3.43
C ALA A 2 -14.01 3.34 4.08
N ALA A 3 -13.48 3.34 5.31
CA ALA A 3 -13.26 2.12 6.11
C ALA A 3 -14.56 1.37 6.48
N GLN A 4 -15.71 2.05 6.53
CA GLN A 4 -17.01 1.43 6.87
C GLN A 4 -17.70 0.82 5.64
N LEU A 5 -17.16 1.05 4.44
CA LEU A 5 -17.69 0.44 3.23
C LEU A 5 -17.46 -1.07 3.25
N PRO A 6 -18.36 -1.87 2.65
CA PRO A 6 -18.14 -3.29 2.50
C PRO A 6 -16.91 -3.56 1.62
N ILE A 7 -16.30 -4.73 1.80
CA ILE A 7 -15.28 -5.23 0.87
C ILE A 7 -15.96 -5.48 -0.49
N PRO A 8 -15.51 -4.85 -1.58
CA PRO A 8 -16.16 -4.99 -2.87
C PRO A 8 -15.91 -6.38 -3.46
N VAL A 9 -16.98 -7.01 -3.95
CA VAL A 9 -16.93 -8.23 -4.76
C VAL A 9 -17.57 -7.90 -6.11
N TYR A 10 -16.79 -8.00 -7.17
CA TYR A 10 -17.21 -7.67 -8.53
C TYR A 10 -17.58 -8.92 -9.32
N THR A 11 -18.44 -8.72 -10.32
CA THR A 11 -18.79 -9.73 -11.32
C THR A 11 -18.17 -9.43 -12.68
N THR A 12 -17.57 -8.24 -12.86
CA THR A 12 -16.86 -7.84 -14.08
C THR A 12 -15.55 -7.13 -13.76
N LEU A 13 -14.55 -7.31 -14.63
CA LEU A 13 -13.22 -6.73 -14.46
C LEU A 13 -13.20 -5.20 -14.64
N SER A 14 -14.07 -4.65 -15.51
CA SER A 14 -14.19 -3.21 -15.71
C SER A 14 -14.63 -2.48 -14.43
N ASP A 15 -15.51 -3.10 -13.64
CA ASP A 15 -15.97 -2.53 -12.37
C ASP A 15 -14.86 -2.56 -11.30
N ALA A 16 -13.97 -3.55 -11.37
CA ALA A 16 -12.84 -3.69 -10.46
C ALA A 16 -11.72 -2.67 -10.74
N LEU A 17 -11.44 -2.36 -12.01
CA LEU A 17 -10.29 -1.53 -12.39
C LEU A 17 -10.63 -0.06 -12.68
N GLY A 18 -11.90 0.27 -12.94
CA GLY A 18 -12.37 1.66 -12.99
C GLY A 18 -12.09 2.42 -14.30
N ASP A 19 -11.20 1.91 -15.17
CA ASP A 19 -11.00 2.42 -16.52
C ASP A 19 -10.82 1.27 -17.54
N LEU A 20 -11.21 1.53 -18.80
CA LEU A 20 -11.33 0.50 -19.83
C LEU A 20 -9.97 0.07 -20.41
N GLN A 21 -8.98 0.96 -20.39
CA GLN A 21 -7.64 0.70 -20.93
C GLN A 21 -6.86 -0.22 -19.99
N THR A 22 -6.85 0.09 -18.70
CA THR A 22 -6.30 -0.75 -17.63
C THR A 22 -7.03 -2.08 -17.56
N ALA A 23 -8.36 -2.10 -17.72
CA ALA A 23 -9.12 -3.35 -17.77
C ALA A 23 -8.74 -4.25 -18.95
N THR A 24 -8.40 -3.68 -20.11
CA THR A 24 -7.97 -4.44 -21.28
C THR A 24 -6.60 -5.08 -21.04
N VAL A 25 -5.65 -4.31 -20.51
CA VAL A 25 -4.29 -4.80 -20.20
C VAL A 25 -4.32 -5.87 -19.09
N GLN A 26 -5.08 -5.65 -18.02
CA GLN A 26 -5.17 -6.62 -16.92
C GLN A 26 -6.04 -7.83 -17.27
N GLY A 27 -6.91 -7.74 -18.27
CA GLY A 27 -7.77 -8.84 -18.71
C GLY A 27 -6.99 -10.06 -19.20
N GLU A 28 -5.88 -9.84 -19.90
CA GLU A 28 -4.99 -10.93 -20.32
C GLU A 28 -4.39 -11.67 -19.11
N ARG A 29 -3.90 -10.92 -18.11
CA ARG A 29 -3.34 -11.49 -16.88
C ARG A 29 -4.39 -12.24 -16.06
N TRP A 30 -5.62 -11.74 -16.02
CA TRP A 30 -6.73 -12.39 -15.33
C TRP A 30 -7.14 -13.70 -16.01
N ASN A 31 -7.25 -13.69 -17.34
CA ASN A 31 -7.56 -14.89 -18.12
C ASN A 31 -6.43 -15.93 -17.98
N SER A 32 -5.18 -15.48 -18.00
CA SER A 32 -4.01 -16.35 -17.82
C SER A 32 -4.03 -17.04 -16.45
N VAL A 33 -4.32 -16.33 -15.35
CA VAL A 33 -4.37 -16.96 -14.02
C VAL A 33 -5.52 -17.96 -13.89
N VAL A 34 -6.68 -17.69 -14.51
CA VAL A 34 -7.81 -18.63 -14.55
C VAL A 34 -7.44 -19.91 -15.32
N GLN A 35 -6.82 -19.77 -16.49
CA GLN A 35 -6.41 -20.91 -17.32
C GLN A 35 -5.35 -21.76 -16.61
N GLU A 36 -4.33 -21.12 -16.02
CA GLU A 36 -3.29 -21.82 -15.27
C GLU A 36 -3.84 -22.52 -14.02
N TYR A 37 -4.81 -21.90 -13.33
CA TYR A 37 -5.48 -22.53 -12.20
C TYR A 37 -6.23 -23.80 -12.67
N GLU A 38 -6.98 -23.70 -13.77
CA GLU A 38 -7.73 -24.83 -14.33
C GLU A 38 -6.82 -25.96 -14.80
N GLN A 39 -5.67 -25.64 -15.40
CA GLN A 39 -4.67 -26.64 -15.78
C GLN A 39 -4.06 -27.37 -14.58
N ARG A 40 -3.83 -26.67 -13.46
CA ARG A 40 -3.15 -27.22 -12.28
C ARG A 40 -4.09 -27.99 -11.35
N PHE A 41 -5.33 -27.52 -11.19
CA PHE A 41 -6.29 -28.06 -10.23
C PHE A 41 -7.47 -28.78 -10.89
N GLY A 42 -7.53 -28.80 -12.23
CA GLY A 42 -8.55 -29.54 -12.99
C GLY A 42 -9.95 -28.90 -12.98
N LYS A 43 -10.07 -27.67 -12.47
CA LYS A 43 -11.33 -26.92 -12.37
C LYS A 43 -11.06 -25.42 -12.36
N LYS A 44 -12.08 -24.64 -12.70
CA LYS A 44 -12.00 -23.17 -12.59
C LYS A 44 -11.90 -22.73 -11.13
N PRO A 45 -11.22 -21.61 -10.83
CA PRO A 45 -11.26 -21.03 -9.50
C PRO A 45 -12.71 -20.65 -9.15
N ALA A 46 -13.03 -20.55 -7.86
CA ALA A 46 -14.30 -20.00 -7.39
C ALA A 46 -14.23 -18.48 -7.27
N TYR A 47 -13.08 -17.96 -6.86
CA TYR A 47 -12.84 -16.54 -6.63
C TYR A 47 -11.45 -16.11 -7.09
N ILE A 48 -11.30 -14.83 -7.39
CA ILE A 48 -10.00 -14.18 -7.54
C ILE A 48 -9.94 -13.02 -6.55
N ALA A 49 -9.02 -13.11 -5.59
CA ALA A 49 -8.74 -12.03 -4.65
C ALA A 49 -7.62 -11.16 -5.20
N ARG A 50 -7.83 -9.84 -5.21
CA ARG A 50 -6.84 -8.83 -5.61
C ARG A 50 -6.51 -7.93 -4.44
N ALA A 51 -5.23 -7.67 -4.23
CA ALA A 51 -4.77 -6.60 -3.35
C ALA A 51 -3.58 -5.85 -3.98
N PRO A 52 -3.67 -4.52 -4.16
CA PRO A 52 -2.57 -3.75 -4.72
C PRO A 52 -1.43 -3.55 -3.72
N GLY A 53 -0.23 -3.33 -4.24
CA GLY A 53 0.84 -2.68 -3.50
C GLY A 53 0.52 -1.22 -3.24
N ARG A 54 1.46 -0.48 -2.66
CA ARG A 54 1.28 0.95 -2.37
C ARG A 54 2.57 1.74 -2.46
N VAL A 55 2.44 3.01 -2.79
CA VAL A 55 3.53 3.99 -2.74
C VAL A 55 3.19 5.06 -1.73
N ASN A 56 4.15 5.48 -0.90
CA ASN A 56 3.96 6.63 -0.03
C ASN A 56 4.34 7.90 -0.81
N LEU A 57 3.36 8.78 -1.08
CA LEU A 57 3.60 9.98 -1.88
C LEU A 57 4.31 11.05 -1.07
N ILE A 58 4.04 11.15 0.24
CA ILE A 58 4.73 12.02 1.18
C ILE A 58 4.43 11.58 2.63
N GLY A 59 5.33 11.85 3.57
CA GLY A 59 5.17 11.42 4.96
C GLY A 59 6.02 10.22 5.35
N ASP A 60 7.31 10.16 4.97
CA ASP A 60 8.17 9.05 5.38
C ASP A 60 8.69 9.24 6.82
N HIS A 61 8.87 8.15 7.56
CA HIS A 61 9.45 8.13 8.92
C HIS A 61 8.71 8.97 9.99
N ILE A 62 7.40 9.18 9.80
CA ILE A 62 6.55 9.89 10.76
C ILE A 62 5.36 9.06 11.27
N ASP A 63 5.11 7.89 10.68
CA ASP A 63 4.02 6.96 11.02
C ASP A 63 4.19 6.35 12.41
N TYR A 64 5.39 5.83 12.73
CA TYR A 64 5.72 5.32 14.07
C TYR A 64 5.80 6.42 15.13
N VAL A 65 5.76 7.69 14.71
CA VAL A 65 5.65 8.86 15.59
C VAL A 65 4.21 9.42 15.61
N LEU A 66 3.26 8.66 15.07
CA LEU A 66 1.80 8.89 15.09
C LEU A 66 1.31 10.11 14.29
N PHE A 67 2.12 10.68 13.40
CA PHE A 67 1.65 11.68 12.45
C PHE A 67 1.01 11.04 11.23
N GLY A 68 0.15 11.81 10.55
CA GLY A 68 -0.53 11.34 9.35
C GLY A 68 0.42 11.21 8.15
N VAL A 69 0.10 10.29 7.25
CA VAL A 69 0.85 9.99 6.03
C VAL A 69 -0.06 10.02 4.81
N PHE A 70 0.52 10.03 3.60
CA PHE A 70 -0.24 10.25 2.36
C PHE A 70 0.08 9.21 1.25
N PRO A 71 -0.18 7.90 1.47
CA PRO A 71 0.04 6.88 0.45
C PRO A 71 -1.08 6.77 -0.59
N ALA A 72 -0.79 6.08 -1.68
CA ALA A 72 -1.77 5.62 -2.66
C ALA A 72 -1.50 4.17 -3.04
N ALA A 73 -2.55 3.41 -3.33
CA ALA A 73 -2.39 2.10 -3.97
C ALA A 73 -1.83 2.27 -5.38
N VAL A 74 -0.85 1.46 -5.74
CA VAL A 74 -0.37 1.38 -7.14
C VAL A 74 -1.21 0.38 -7.92
N GLU A 75 -1.10 0.38 -9.25
CA GLU A 75 -1.81 -0.59 -10.10
C GLU A 75 -1.21 -1.99 -10.00
N GLN A 76 0.07 -2.09 -9.65
CA GLN A 76 0.71 -3.36 -9.38
C GLN A 76 0.08 -4.03 -8.16
N ASP A 77 -0.22 -5.32 -8.27
CA ASP A 77 -0.99 -6.05 -7.29
C ASP A 77 -0.56 -7.52 -7.15
N ILE A 78 -1.12 -8.15 -6.12
CA ILE A 78 -1.15 -9.61 -5.96
C ILE A 78 -2.55 -10.09 -6.32
N LEU A 79 -2.60 -11.10 -7.19
CA LEU A 79 -3.81 -11.84 -7.54
C LEU A 79 -3.70 -13.26 -6.99
N ILE A 80 -4.77 -13.72 -6.36
CA ILE A 80 -4.88 -15.08 -5.84
C ILE A 80 -6.16 -15.68 -6.39
N ALA A 81 -6.03 -16.59 -7.36
CA ALA A 81 -7.13 -17.44 -7.81
C ALA A 81 -7.30 -18.59 -6.81
N CYS A 82 -8.51 -18.80 -6.32
CA CYS A 82 -8.77 -19.72 -5.24
C CYS A 82 -10.11 -20.45 -5.35
N GLY A 83 -10.19 -21.64 -4.74
CA GLY A 83 -11.42 -22.40 -4.63
C GLY A 83 -11.32 -23.49 -3.57
N PRO A 84 -12.46 -24.05 -3.11
CA PRO A 84 -12.45 -25.24 -2.27
C PRO A 84 -11.69 -26.36 -2.99
N SER A 85 -10.82 -27.09 -2.31
CA SER A 85 -10.11 -28.23 -2.91
C SER A 85 -11.01 -29.46 -2.96
N ASP A 86 -10.92 -30.23 -4.05
CA ASP A 86 -11.57 -31.54 -4.16
C ASP A 86 -10.62 -32.66 -3.73
N ALA A 87 -9.39 -32.31 -3.35
CA ALA A 87 -8.37 -33.27 -2.99
C ALA A 87 -8.74 -33.98 -1.69
N ASN A 88 -9.08 -35.28 -1.83
CA ASN A 88 -9.26 -36.28 -0.78
C ASN A 88 -10.33 -35.96 0.30
N PRO A 89 -11.41 -36.76 0.42
CA PRO A 89 -12.37 -36.64 1.54
C PRO A 89 -11.72 -36.74 2.93
N ASP A 90 -10.54 -37.38 3.01
CA ASP A 90 -9.73 -37.52 4.23
C ASP A 90 -8.71 -36.38 4.42
N ALA A 91 -8.71 -35.36 3.56
CA ALA A 91 -7.83 -34.21 3.70
C ALA A 91 -8.08 -33.49 5.02
N HIS A 92 -7.00 -33.06 5.66
CA HIS A 92 -7.10 -32.31 6.90
C HIS A 92 -7.98 -31.07 6.68
N PRO A 93 -8.96 -30.79 7.56
CA PRO A 93 -9.77 -29.58 7.47
C PRO A 93 -8.89 -28.35 7.34
N GLY A 94 -9.24 -27.48 6.40
CA GLY A 94 -8.47 -26.27 6.13
C GLY A 94 -7.11 -26.47 5.49
N SER A 95 -6.77 -27.66 4.98
CA SER A 95 -5.55 -27.89 4.21
C SER A 95 -5.47 -27.00 2.97
N VAL A 96 -4.25 -26.62 2.59
CA VAL A 96 -3.99 -25.66 1.51
C VAL A 96 -2.94 -26.22 0.55
N ALA A 97 -3.26 -26.23 -0.74
CA ALA A 97 -2.31 -26.41 -1.83
C ALA A 97 -2.04 -25.06 -2.49
N ALA A 98 -0.88 -24.46 -2.23
CA ALA A 98 -0.51 -23.13 -2.69
C ALA A 98 0.56 -23.18 -3.77
N HIS A 99 0.20 -22.76 -4.98
CA HIS A 99 1.09 -22.66 -6.14
C HIS A 99 1.36 -21.18 -6.46
N ASN A 100 2.48 -20.92 -7.15
CA ASN A 100 2.82 -19.59 -7.65
C ASN A 100 3.14 -19.68 -9.15
N LEU A 101 2.74 -18.68 -9.93
CA LEU A 101 3.08 -18.60 -11.36
C LEU A 101 4.54 -18.19 -11.59
N ASP A 102 5.15 -17.50 -10.64
CA ASP A 102 6.56 -17.19 -10.72
C ASP A 102 7.39 -18.43 -10.35
N PRO A 103 8.25 -18.93 -11.25
CA PRO A 103 9.00 -20.17 -11.03
C PRO A 103 10.01 -20.07 -9.89
N ARG A 104 10.33 -18.87 -9.40
CA ARG A 104 11.19 -18.67 -8.22
C ARG A 104 10.52 -19.17 -6.94
N TYR A 105 9.19 -19.28 -6.92
CA TYR A 105 8.40 -19.64 -5.75
C TYR A 105 7.78 -21.03 -5.96
N GLY A 106 8.46 -22.06 -5.46
CA GLY A 106 8.02 -23.45 -5.61
C GLY A 106 6.68 -23.74 -4.90
N PRO A 107 5.89 -24.73 -5.40
CA PRO A 107 4.64 -25.17 -4.77
C PRO A 107 4.80 -25.54 -3.29
N GLN A 108 3.77 -25.25 -2.49
CA GLN A 108 3.73 -25.53 -1.06
C GLN A 108 2.40 -26.19 -0.67
N SER A 109 2.44 -27.04 0.35
CA SER A 109 1.24 -27.59 0.97
C SER A 109 1.35 -27.51 2.49
N PHE A 110 0.28 -27.07 3.14
CA PHE A 110 0.24 -26.94 4.60
C PHE A 110 -1.18 -27.11 5.13
N ALA A 111 -1.32 -27.46 6.40
CA ALA A 111 -2.62 -27.57 7.06
C ALA A 111 -2.54 -26.92 8.45
N PRO A 112 -3.60 -26.22 8.89
CA PRO A 112 -3.67 -25.65 10.22
C PRO A 112 -3.92 -26.75 11.25
N MET A 113 -3.19 -26.74 12.35
CA MET A 113 -3.35 -27.69 13.46
C MET A 113 -3.99 -27.01 14.66
N LEU A 114 -4.81 -27.73 15.41
CA LEU A 114 -5.28 -27.23 16.70
C LEU A 114 -4.17 -27.32 17.74
N LYS A 115 -3.92 -26.23 18.48
CA LYS A 115 -3.09 -26.31 19.69
C LYS A 115 -3.91 -27.05 20.74
N SER A 116 -3.54 -28.28 21.05
CA SER A 116 -4.11 -29.00 22.18
C SER A 116 -3.70 -28.30 23.48
N ALA A 117 -4.58 -27.49 24.07
CA ALA A 117 -4.37 -26.85 25.37
C ALA A 117 -5.32 -27.43 26.44
N PRO A 118 -4.86 -27.63 27.69
CA PRO A 118 -5.69 -28.10 28.79
C PRO A 118 -6.81 -27.09 29.12
N ILE A 119 -7.94 -27.61 29.60
CA ILE A 119 -9.14 -26.82 29.95
C ILE A 119 -8.76 -25.75 31.00
N PRO A 120 -8.97 -24.44 30.74
CA PRO A 120 -8.70 -23.39 31.72
C PRO A 120 -9.67 -23.50 32.91
N SER A 121 -9.18 -23.20 34.11
CA SER A 121 -9.98 -23.13 35.33
C SER A 121 -11.05 -22.03 35.26
N ALA A 122 -12.08 -22.13 36.11
CA ALA A 122 -13.19 -21.17 36.13
C ALA A 122 -12.73 -19.72 36.44
N GLU A 123 -11.62 -19.55 37.16
CA GLU A 123 -11.03 -18.23 37.44
C GLU A 123 -10.33 -17.64 36.20
N GLU A 124 -9.62 -18.46 35.43
CA GLU A 124 -8.98 -18.05 34.16
C GLU A 124 -10.00 -17.69 33.08
N GLN A 125 -11.18 -18.32 33.09
CA GLN A 125 -12.29 -17.99 32.19
C GLN A 125 -12.91 -16.62 32.49
N GLN A 126 -12.90 -16.20 33.75
CA GLN A 126 -13.43 -14.91 34.19
C GLN A 126 -12.48 -13.74 33.85
N GLU A 127 -11.16 -13.97 33.92
CA GLU A 127 -10.13 -12.99 33.49
C GLU A 127 -10.00 -12.92 31.95
N ALA A 128 -10.20 -14.04 31.24
CA ALA A 128 -10.13 -14.09 29.77
C ALA A 128 -11.29 -13.36 29.06
N ALA A 129 -12.36 -13.00 29.76
CA ALA A 129 -13.48 -12.23 29.19
C ALA A 129 -13.08 -10.81 28.74
N GLY A 130 -11.91 -10.31 29.15
CA GLY A 130 -11.37 -9.01 28.76
C GLY A 130 -10.00 -9.03 28.09
N ALA A 131 -9.33 -10.18 27.95
CA ALA A 131 -7.97 -10.30 27.45
C ALA A 131 -7.83 -11.31 26.31
N VAL A 132 -7.44 -10.79 25.14
CA VAL A 132 -6.94 -11.41 23.90
C VAL A 132 -6.86 -12.95 23.87
N ARG A 133 -7.80 -13.53 23.11
CA ARG A 133 -7.84 -14.84 22.43
C ARG A 133 -6.60 -15.73 22.66
N ALA A 134 -6.79 -16.82 23.39
CA ALA A 134 -5.88 -17.98 23.34
C ALA A 134 -5.87 -18.55 21.90
N GLU A 135 -4.78 -18.37 21.18
CA GLU A 135 -4.65 -18.79 19.77
C GLU A 135 -4.81 -20.31 19.63
N SER A 136 -6.00 -20.74 19.20
CA SER A 136 -6.38 -22.15 19.12
C SER A 136 -5.77 -22.91 17.94
N TRP A 137 -5.19 -22.18 16.98
CA TRP A 137 -4.61 -22.74 15.75
C TRP A 137 -3.09 -22.62 15.74
N TYR A 138 -2.44 -23.45 14.92
CA TYR A 138 -1.00 -23.45 14.66
C TYR A 138 -0.76 -23.65 13.16
N LEU A 139 0.01 -22.74 12.58
CA LEU A 139 0.60 -22.82 11.24
C LEU A 139 2.10 -22.54 11.39
N ASP A 140 2.93 -23.38 10.79
CA ASP A 140 4.38 -23.23 10.89
C ASP A 140 4.87 -22.01 10.08
N ILE A 141 5.23 -20.94 10.80
CA ILE A 141 5.83 -19.71 10.27
C ILE A 141 7.19 -19.53 10.93
N ASN A 142 8.26 -19.75 10.16
CA ASN A 142 9.61 -19.51 10.63
C ASN A 142 9.99 -18.03 10.45
N LYS A 143 9.93 -17.25 11.54
CA LYS A 143 10.30 -15.82 11.53
C LYS A 143 11.77 -15.56 11.19
N ARG A 144 12.66 -16.56 11.22
CA ARG A 144 14.08 -16.43 10.87
C ARG A 144 14.37 -16.70 9.40
N GLU A 145 13.50 -17.45 8.74
CA GLU A 145 13.61 -17.83 7.32
C GLU A 145 12.24 -17.66 6.68
N LEU A 146 11.84 -16.41 6.45
CA LEU A 146 10.55 -16.11 5.84
C LEU A 146 10.58 -16.53 4.37
N ARG A 147 9.63 -17.37 3.99
CA ARG A 147 9.37 -17.80 2.61
C ARG A 147 8.06 -17.19 2.12
N TRP A 148 7.80 -17.24 0.82
CA TRP A 148 6.63 -16.59 0.23
C TRP A 148 5.30 -17.10 0.83
N GLU A 149 5.20 -18.39 1.14
CA GLU A 149 4.03 -19.01 1.77
C GLU A 149 3.84 -18.60 3.23
N SER A 150 4.86 -18.03 3.88
CA SER A 150 4.74 -17.50 5.25
C SER A 150 3.72 -16.36 5.31
N TYR A 151 3.68 -15.51 4.28
CA TYR A 151 2.70 -14.43 4.15
C TYR A 151 1.29 -14.96 3.86
N VAL A 152 1.18 -16.05 3.08
CA VAL A 152 -0.10 -16.73 2.83
C VAL A 152 -0.64 -17.37 4.11
N LYS A 153 0.21 -18.08 4.86
CA LYS A 153 -0.12 -18.66 6.17
C LYS A 153 -0.55 -17.59 7.17
N ALA A 154 0.15 -16.46 7.21
CA ALA A 154 -0.22 -15.33 8.07
C ALA A 154 -1.61 -14.78 7.73
N GLY A 155 -1.92 -14.62 6.45
CA GLY A 155 -3.24 -14.19 6.00
C GLY A 155 -4.35 -15.17 6.38
N TYR A 156 -4.07 -16.47 6.41
CA TYR A 156 -5.01 -17.52 6.83
C TYR A 156 -5.27 -17.51 8.33
N TYR A 157 -4.22 -17.31 9.14
CA TYR A 157 -4.26 -17.42 10.59
C TYR A 157 -5.34 -16.50 11.20
N GLY A 158 -5.44 -15.25 10.73
CA GLY A 158 -6.48 -14.33 11.21
C GLY A 158 -7.91 -14.76 10.87
N VAL A 159 -8.11 -15.46 9.74
CA VAL A 159 -9.42 -16.02 9.38
C VAL A 159 -9.78 -17.19 10.28
N LEU A 160 -8.82 -18.09 10.54
CA LEU A 160 -8.99 -19.23 11.45
C LEU A 160 -9.35 -18.78 12.87
N ASP A 161 -8.58 -17.86 13.43
CA ASP A 161 -8.79 -17.35 14.79
C ASP A 161 -10.13 -16.63 14.95
N ARG A 162 -10.59 -15.93 13.91
CA ARG A 162 -11.80 -15.12 13.98
C ARG A 162 -13.08 -15.91 13.71
N PHE A 163 -13.04 -16.89 12.81
CA PHE A 163 -14.26 -17.56 12.32
C PHE A 163 -14.33 -19.06 12.62
N PHE A 164 -13.22 -19.70 12.98
CA PHE A 164 -13.13 -21.14 13.18
C PHE A 164 -12.60 -21.48 14.58
N HIS A 165 -13.01 -20.73 15.60
CA HIS A 165 -12.53 -20.97 16.95
C HIS A 165 -13.18 -22.23 17.55
N PRO A 166 -12.39 -23.24 18.02
CA PRO A 166 -12.89 -24.56 18.40
C PRO A 166 -13.93 -24.58 19.52
N SER A 167 -13.89 -23.57 20.41
CA SER A 167 -14.87 -23.45 21.50
C SER A 167 -16.20 -22.82 21.08
N THR A 168 -16.31 -22.30 19.84
CA THR A 168 -17.45 -21.47 19.43
C THR A 168 -18.18 -21.96 18.18
N THR A 169 -17.58 -22.84 17.38
CA THR A 169 -18.17 -23.28 16.12
C THR A 169 -17.85 -24.74 15.80
N ASP A 170 -18.88 -25.47 15.37
CA ASP A 170 -18.75 -26.81 14.79
C ASP A 170 -18.34 -26.77 13.31
N GLU A 171 -18.33 -25.57 12.70
CA GLU A 171 -17.93 -25.34 11.32
C GLU A 171 -16.43 -25.53 11.17
N ARG A 172 -16.01 -26.24 10.13
CA ARG A 172 -14.60 -26.48 9.81
C ARG A 172 -14.18 -25.69 8.58
N PRO A 173 -12.94 -25.17 8.54
CA PRO A 173 -12.45 -24.50 7.35
C PRO A 173 -12.37 -25.47 6.17
N ALA A 174 -12.76 -25.00 4.98
CA ALA A 174 -12.68 -25.78 3.76
C ALA A 174 -11.21 -26.02 3.36
N PRO A 175 -10.85 -27.21 2.85
CA PRO A 175 -9.62 -27.38 2.07
C PRO A 175 -9.58 -26.39 0.90
N VAL A 176 -8.40 -25.85 0.54
CA VAL A 176 -8.27 -24.75 -0.42
C VAL A 176 -7.16 -25.03 -1.44
N ASP A 177 -7.46 -24.83 -2.72
CA ASP A 177 -6.47 -24.71 -3.78
C ASP A 177 -6.21 -23.22 -4.05
N LEU A 178 -4.94 -22.81 -4.11
CA LEU A 178 -4.52 -21.42 -4.33
C LEU A 178 -3.49 -21.33 -5.45
N LEU A 179 -3.70 -20.40 -6.39
CA LEU A 179 -2.71 -19.97 -7.36
C LEU A 179 -2.42 -18.48 -7.20
N VAL A 180 -1.17 -18.16 -6.89
CA VAL A 180 -0.71 -16.79 -6.65
C VAL A 180 0.06 -16.26 -7.86
N THR A 181 -0.19 -15.01 -8.22
CA THR A 181 0.63 -14.24 -9.16
C THR A 181 0.72 -12.78 -8.72
N GLY A 182 1.84 -12.13 -8.97
CA GLY A 182 2.08 -10.77 -8.49
C GLY A 182 3.00 -9.98 -9.40
N CYS A 183 2.71 -8.69 -9.57
CA CYS A 183 3.57 -7.75 -10.30
C CYS A 183 4.07 -6.60 -9.40
N VAL A 184 3.81 -6.65 -8.09
CA VAL A 184 4.44 -5.74 -7.13
C VAL A 184 5.91 -6.14 -6.97
N PRO A 185 6.88 -5.27 -7.31
CA PRO A 185 8.28 -5.64 -7.21
C PRO A 185 8.66 -5.96 -5.75
N ALA A 186 9.21 -7.15 -5.52
CA ALA A 186 9.62 -7.57 -4.17
C ALA A 186 10.79 -6.73 -3.64
N GLY A 187 10.80 -6.45 -2.33
CA GLY A 187 11.90 -5.73 -1.67
C GLY A 187 12.08 -4.26 -2.08
N SER A 188 11.14 -3.73 -2.87
CA SER A 188 11.22 -2.40 -3.50
C SER A 188 10.68 -1.26 -2.63
N GLY A 189 10.14 -1.58 -1.45
CA GLY A 189 9.45 -0.60 -0.61
C GLY A 189 8.00 -0.32 -1.04
N LEU A 190 7.44 -1.06 -2.00
CA LEU A 190 6.04 -0.93 -2.47
C LEU A 190 5.02 -1.86 -1.78
N SER A 191 5.39 -2.43 -0.63
CA SER A 191 4.53 -3.27 0.23
C SER A 191 3.98 -4.55 -0.39
N SER A 192 4.82 -5.28 -1.13
CA SER A 192 4.46 -6.61 -1.64
C SER A 192 4.05 -7.58 -0.51
N SER A 193 4.63 -7.48 0.69
CA SER A 193 4.27 -8.31 1.85
C SER A 193 2.84 -8.05 2.32
N ALA A 194 2.48 -6.78 2.53
CA ALA A 194 1.15 -6.40 2.97
C ALA A 194 0.10 -6.74 1.91
N ALA A 195 0.39 -6.50 0.62
CA ALA A 195 -0.48 -6.91 -0.47
C ALA A 195 -0.71 -8.43 -0.49
N MET A 196 0.34 -9.24 -0.27
CA MET A 196 0.22 -10.70 -0.18
C MET A 196 -0.64 -11.13 1.01
N VAL A 197 -0.45 -10.52 2.19
CA VAL A 197 -1.25 -10.82 3.40
C VAL A 197 -2.72 -10.45 3.19
N VAL A 198 -2.99 -9.24 2.67
CA VAL A 198 -4.36 -8.77 2.39
C VAL A 198 -5.06 -9.64 1.36
N ALA A 199 -4.40 -9.95 0.24
CA ALA A 199 -4.95 -10.84 -0.80
C ALA A 199 -5.23 -12.24 -0.24
N SER A 200 -4.31 -12.78 0.56
CA SER A 200 -4.46 -14.10 1.18
C SER A 200 -5.63 -14.13 2.16
N THR A 201 -5.71 -13.16 3.07
CA THR A 201 -6.84 -13.03 3.99
C THR A 201 -8.16 -12.94 3.23
N LEU A 202 -8.22 -12.14 2.17
CA LEU A 202 -9.41 -12.02 1.33
C LEU A 202 -9.78 -13.34 0.63
N ALA A 203 -8.79 -14.06 0.09
CA ALA A 203 -9.00 -15.36 -0.55
C ALA A 203 -9.57 -16.40 0.43
N PHE A 204 -9.04 -16.49 1.65
CA PHE A 204 -9.55 -17.41 2.67
C PHE A 204 -10.94 -17.03 3.17
N LEU A 205 -11.24 -15.73 3.31
CA LEU A 205 -12.59 -15.25 3.60
C LEU A 205 -13.57 -15.63 2.47
N ALA A 206 -13.16 -15.50 1.21
CA ALA A 206 -13.98 -15.80 0.03
C ALA A 206 -14.36 -17.28 -0.02
N VAL A 207 -13.35 -18.17 0.02
CA VAL A 207 -13.54 -19.63 -0.08
C VAL A 207 -14.42 -20.17 1.05
N ASN A 208 -14.36 -19.56 2.23
CA ASN A 208 -15.15 -19.95 3.40
C ASN A 208 -16.46 -19.16 3.56
N ASN A 209 -16.87 -18.35 2.58
CA ASN A 209 -18.09 -17.54 2.60
C ASN A 209 -18.20 -16.59 3.82
N LYS A 210 -17.07 -16.03 4.28
CA LYS A 210 -16.99 -15.11 5.44
C LYS A 210 -16.76 -13.64 5.08
N ILE A 211 -16.81 -13.27 3.78
CA ILE A 211 -16.69 -11.87 3.34
C ILE A 211 -17.94 -11.06 3.72
N SER A 212 -19.12 -11.66 3.61
CA SER A 212 -20.40 -10.95 3.82
C SER A 212 -20.49 -10.35 5.22
N GLY A 213 -20.76 -9.04 5.28
CA GLY A 213 -20.88 -8.30 6.54
C GLY A 213 -19.57 -7.72 7.07
N LEU A 214 -18.42 -7.97 6.42
CA LEU A 214 -17.15 -7.34 6.77
C LEU A 214 -16.96 -6.00 6.09
N THR A 215 -16.43 -5.04 6.85
CA THR A 215 -16.02 -3.74 6.33
C THR A 215 -14.55 -3.76 5.89
N LYS A 216 -14.18 -2.79 5.04
CA LYS A 216 -12.79 -2.54 4.66
C LYS A 216 -11.89 -2.34 5.90
N GLY A 217 -12.37 -1.62 6.91
CA GLY A 217 -11.64 -1.39 8.16
C GLY A 217 -11.34 -2.69 8.92
N GLN A 218 -12.32 -3.60 9.02
CA GLN A 218 -12.12 -4.90 9.66
C GLN A 218 -11.11 -5.78 8.91
N LEU A 219 -11.04 -5.67 7.57
CA LEU A 219 -10.01 -6.34 6.79
C LEU A 219 -8.61 -5.76 7.06
N VAL A 220 -8.50 -4.43 7.21
CA VAL A 220 -7.25 -3.76 7.58
C VAL A 220 -6.78 -4.22 8.95
N GLU A 221 -7.65 -4.18 9.97
CA GLU A 221 -7.35 -4.62 11.34
C GLU A 221 -6.83 -6.07 11.35
N MET A 222 -7.55 -6.99 10.68
CA MET A 222 -7.14 -8.39 10.59
C MET A 222 -5.79 -8.56 9.88
N SER A 223 -5.56 -7.80 8.80
CA SER A 223 -4.31 -7.86 8.04
C SER A 223 -3.12 -7.30 8.82
N MET A 224 -3.34 -6.26 9.64
CA MET A 224 -2.34 -5.73 10.57
C MET A 224 -1.96 -6.76 11.61
N GLU A 225 -2.95 -7.39 12.26
CA GLU A 225 -2.71 -8.48 13.22
C GLU A 225 -1.95 -9.65 12.55
N ASN A 226 -2.31 -10.01 11.32
CA ASN A 226 -1.68 -11.09 10.57
C ASN A 226 -0.21 -10.82 10.27
N GLU A 227 0.16 -9.59 9.87
CA GLU A 227 1.56 -9.29 9.50
C GLU A 227 2.53 -9.40 10.69
N THR A 228 2.07 -9.16 11.93
CA THR A 228 2.89 -9.38 13.13
C THR A 228 3.36 -10.84 13.29
N ARG A 229 2.61 -11.79 12.72
CA ARG A 229 2.92 -13.24 12.77
C ARG A 229 4.13 -13.61 11.91
N VAL A 230 4.43 -12.83 10.87
CA VAL A 230 5.69 -12.94 10.11
C VAL A 230 6.82 -12.09 10.71
N GLY A 231 6.61 -11.48 11.88
CA GLY A 231 7.62 -10.68 12.58
C GLY A 231 7.73 -9.24 12.08
N VAL A 232 6.78 -8.78 11.26
CA VAL A 232 6.73 -7.41 10.77
C VAL A 232 5.77 -6.60 11.64
N ASN A 233 6.29 -5.70 12.46
CA ASN A 233 5.49 -4.76 13.24
C ASN A 233 5.26 -3.47 12.42
N SER A 234 4.36 -3.53 11.43
CA SER A 234 4.00 -2.37 10.60
C SER A 234 2.93 -1.50 11.27
N GLY A 235 2.94 -0.18 11.01
CA GLY A 235 2.03 0.80 11.62
C GLY A 235 0.60 0.83 11.06
N GLY A 236 0.26 -0.08 10.14
CA GLY A 236 -1.06 -0.16 9.49
C GLY A 236 -1.22 0.63 8.19
N MET A 237 -0.23 1.45 7.82
CA MET A 237 -0.24 2.24 6.58
C MET A 237 -0.43 1.37 5.34
N ASP A 238 0.36 0.30 5.24
CA ASP A 238 0.47 -0.52 4.04
C ASP A 238 -0.83 -1.27 3.75
N GLN A 239 -1.42 -1.87 4.78
CA GLN A 239 -2.69 -2.59 4.70
C GLN A 239 -3.85 -1.62 4.45
N ALA A 240 -3.88 -0.48 5.15
CA ALA A 240 -4.89 0.55 4.92
C ALA A 240 -4.85 1.09 3.48
N ALA A 241 -3.66 1.38 2.95
CA ALA A 241 -3.48 1.76 1.56
C ALA A 241 -3.93 0.67 0.59
N SER A 242 -3.56 -0.59 0.85
CA SER A 242 -3.94 -1.72 0.00
C SER A 242 -5.46 -1.96 -0.04
N VAL A 243 -6.19 -1.71 1.06
CA VAL A 243 -7.63 -2.02 1.16
C VAL A 243 -8.53 -0.82 0.85
N ILE A 244 -8.20 0.36 1.36
CA ILE A 244 -9.13 1.51 1.42
C ILE A 244 -9.03 2.41 0.19
N SER A 245 -7.92 2.36 -0.55
CA SER A 245 -7.66 3.23 -1.71
C SER A 245 -8.79 3.22 -2.73
N MET A 246 -8.97 4.38 -3.36
CA MET A 246 -9.95 4.61 -4.43
C MET A 246 -9.20 5.14 -5.66
N PRO A 247 -9.71 4.88 -6.88
CA PRO A 247 -9.14 5.46 -8.09
C PRO A 247 -8.99 6.98 -8.01
N GLU A 248 -7.95 7.51 -8.64
CA GLU A 248 -7.66 8.95 -8.75
C GLU A 248 -7.48 9.68 -7.41
N SER A 249 -7.36 8.93 -6.30
CA SER A 249 -7.26 9.49 -4.95
C SER A 249 -6.07 8.88 -4.21
N ALA A 250 -5.39 9.69 -3.41
CA ALA A 250 -4.50 9.20 -2.37
C ALA A 250 -5.27 9.05 -1.06
N LEU A 251 -4.70 8.39 -0.06
CA LEU A 251 -5.27 8.27 1.28
C LEU A 251 -4.52 9.17 2.25
N TYR A 252 -5.22 10.07 2.91
CA TYR A 252 -4.73 10.66 4.14
C TYR A 252 -5.00 9.67 5.29
N ILE A 253 -3.93 9.08 5.83
CA ILE A 253 -4.01 8.10 6.91
C ILE A 253 -3.52 8.73 8.20
N THR A 254 -4.32 8.67 9.26
CA THR A 254 -3.92 9.05 10.62
C THR A 254 -3.96 7.83 11.53
N PHE A 255 -3.01 7.70 12.45
CA PHE A 255 -2.90 6.55 13.36
C PHE A 255 -3.39 6.86 14.77
N PHE A 256 -3.47 8.15 15.11
CA PHE A 256 -3.74 8.63 16.47
C PHE A 256 -4.71 9.82 16.43
N PRO A 257 -5.68 9.88 17.36
CA PRO A 257 -5.95 8.90 18.43
C PRO A 257 -6.53 7.56 17.94
N THR A 258 -7.08 7.53 16.73
CA THR A 258 -7.64 6.35 16.06
C THR A 258 -7.06 6.22 14.66
N LEU A 259 -7.01 4.98 14.16
CA LEU A 259 -6.74 4.74 12.74
C LEU A 259 -7.90 5.29 11.89
N SER A 260 -7.61 6.25 11.03
CA SER A 260 -8.54 6.78 10.04
C SER A 260 -7.84 6.84 8.68
N ALA A 261 -8.60 6.57 7.62
CA ALA A 261 -8.12 6.67 6.24
C ALA A 261 -9.18 7.38 5.40
N GLU A 262 -8.82 8.56 4.92
CA GLU A 262 -9.68 9.43 4.11
C GLU A 262 -9.15 9.50 2.68
N PRO A 263 -9.92 9.05 1.67
CA PRO A 263 -9.57 9.29 0.28
C PRO A 263 -9.61 10.79 -0.05
N ILE A 264 -8.49 11.31 -0.57
CA ILE A 264 -8.33 12.69 -1.02
C ILE A 264 -8.08 12.65 -2.55
N PRO A 265 -8.99 13.22 -3.37
CA PRO A 265 -8.81 13.26 -4.82
C PRO A 265 -7.52 13.97 -5.20
N LEU A 266 -6.75 13.39 -6.12
CA LEU A 266 -5.55 14.02 -6.65
C LEU A 266 -5.92 14.95 -7.81
N PRO A 267 -5.21 16.08 -7.97
CA PRO A 267 -5.45 17.00 -9.08
C PRO A 267 -4.95 16.46 -10.43
N THR A 268 -4.12 15.43 -10.43
CA THR A 268 -3.33 15.01 -11.60
C THR A 268 -4.13 14.61 -12.85
N PRO A 269 -5.36 14.05 -12.77
CA PRO A 269 -6.18 13.79 -13.97
C PRO A 269 -6.77 15.05 -14.59
N ARG A 270 -6.84 16.15 -13.82
CA ARG A 270 -7.48 17.42 -14.22
C ARG A 270 -6.47 18.51 -14.58
N THR A 271 -5.18 18.28 -14.36
CA THR A 271 -4.14 19.23 -14.77
C THR A 271 -3.92 19.17 -16.28
N VAL A 272 -3.42 20.26 -16.84
CA VAL A 272 -2.96 20.31 -18.24
C VAL A 272 -1.48 20.71 -18.23
N PRO A 273 -0.55 19.79 -18.57
CA PRO A 273 -0.79 18.38 -18.92
C PRO A 273 -1.31 17.53 -17.74
N GLY A 274 -1.93 16.39 -18.05
CA GLY A 274 -2.23 15.35 -17.06
C GLY A 274 -0.93 14.78 -16.48
N ALA A 275 -0.98 14.21 -15.28
CA ALA A 275 0.20 13.66 -14.63
C ALA A 275 -0.04 12.30 -13.98
N VAL A 276 1.03 11.52 -13.90
CA VAL A 276 1.09 10.20 -13.26
C VAL A 276 2.30 10.11 -12.34
N PHE A 277 2.33 9.08 -11.51
CA PHE A 277 3.50 8.77 -10.72
C PHE A 277 4.35 7.72 -11.42
N VAL A 278 5.66 7.89 -11.46
CA VAL A 278 6.60 6.88 -11.93
C VAL A 278 7.39 6.36 -10.75
N CYS A 279 7.29 5.06 -10.48
CA CYS A 279 8.07 4.38 -9.46
C CYS A 279 9.34 3.81 -10.12
N ALA A 280 10.50 4.06 -9.51
CA ALA A 280 11.78 3.54 -10.00
C ALA A 280 12.59 2.92 -8.85
N ASN A 281 12.91 1.63 -8.97
CA ASN A 281 13.62 0.83 -7.99
C ASN A 281 15.15 1.01 -8.15
N SER A 282 15.82 1.41 -7.08
CA SER A 282 17.28 1.58 -7.02
C SER A 282 18.06 0.28 -7.27
N LEU A 283 17.40 -0.89 -7.16
CA LEU A 283 18.03 -2.22 -7.12
C LEU A 283 18.89 -2.45 -5.87
N VAL A 284 18.87 -1.50 -4.94
CA VAL A 284 19.44 -1.66 -3.59
C VAL A 284 18.32 -2.15 -2.69
N VAL A 285 18.48 -3.33 -2.10
CA VAL A 285 17.48 -3.91 -1.21
C VAL A 285 17.38 -3.06 0.07
N SER A 286 16.21 -2.49 0.31
CA SER A 286 15.86 -1.82 1.57
C SER A 286 15.53 -2.88 2.64
N ASP A 287 16.55 -3.51 3.20
CA ASP A 287 16.36 -4.45 4.31
C ASP A 287 16.21 -3.69 5.63
N LYS A 288 14.99 -3.72 6.19
CA LYS A 288 14.65 -3.05 7.46
C LYS A 288 15.32 -3.71 8.67
N VAL A 289 15.73 -4.97 8.56
CA VAL A 289 16.30 -5.79 9.63
C VAL A 289 17.82 -5.70 9.60
N VAL A 290 18.42 -5.80 8.42
CA VAL A 290 19.88 -5.69 8.24
C VAL A 290 20.34 -4.26 8.49
N GLY A 291 21.13 -4.08 9.55
CA GLY A 291 21.56 -2.75 9.99
C GLY A 291 20.50 -1.98 10.76
N ALA A 292 19.41 -2.63 11.22
CA ALA A 292 18.35 -1.98 12.00
C ALA A 292 18.91 -1.16 13.18
N LYS A 293 19.93 -1.72 13.88
CA LYS A 293 20.60 -1.10 15.04
C LYS A 293 21.22 0.26 14.73
N THR A 294 21.65 0.51 13.48
CA THR A 294 22.28 1.76 13.03
C THR A 294 21.38 2.58 12.09
N ARG A 295 20.21 2.05 11.72
CA ARG A 295 19.26 2.63 10.76
C ARG A 295 17.87 2.77 11.39
N TYR A 296 16.93 1.90 11.02
CA TYR A 296 15.52 2.04 11.38
C TYR A 296 15.28 2.14 12.89
N ASN A 297 15.80 1.20 13.68
CA ASN A 297 15.61 1.20 15.14
C ASN A 297 16.29 2.41 15.79
N LEU A 298 17.45 2.83 15.26
CA LEU A 298 18.12 4.03 15.72
C LEU A 298 17.22 5.26 15.54
N ARG A 299 16.56 5.43 14.38
CA ARG A 299 15.60 6.53 14.16
C ARG A 299 14.42 6.49 15.11
N VAL A 300 13.91 5.29 15.41
CA VAL A 300 12.82 5.12 16.38
C VAL A 300 13.28 5.56 17.78
N VAL A 301 14.45 5.12 18.24
CA VAL A 301 14.97 5.54 19.56
C VAL A 301 15.27 7.04 19.59
N GLU A 302 15.93 7.58 18.55
CA GLU A 302 16.23 9.02 18.44
C GLU A 302 14.94 9.86 18.53
N THR A 303 13.86 9.47 17.84
CA THR A 303 12.59 10.21 17.88
C THR A 303 11.91 10.11 19.25
N LEU A 304 11.86 8.92 19.86
CA LEU A 304 11.24 8.71 21.18
C LEU A 304 11.98 9.45 22.30
N VAL A 305 13.31 9.46 22.26
CA VAL A 305 14.11 10.22 23.24
C VAL A 305 13.96 11.71 22.97
N SER A 306 14.01 12.15 21.70
CA SER A 306 13.83 13.57 21.34
C SER A 306 12.48 14.11 21.80
N ALA A 307 11.42 13.29 21.77
CA ALA A 307 10.10 13.68 22.27
C ALA A 307 10.15 14.00 23.77
N ARG A 308 10.82 13.17 24.58
CA ARG A 308 11.00 13.44 26.00
C ARG A 308 11.85 14.68 26.27
N VAL A 309 12.95 14.86 25.54
CA VAL A 309 13.81 16.04 25.69
C VAL A 309 13.04 17.31 25.31
N LEU A 310 12.33 17.28 24.19
CA LEU A 310 11.49 18.39 23.74
C LEU A 310 10.38 18.71 24.74
N ALA A 311 9.71 17.69 25.29
CA ALA A 311 8.68 17.87 26.31
C ALA A 311 9.20 18.67 27.51
N ARG A 312 10.44 18.41 27.96
CA ARG A 312 11.09 19.17 29.04
C ARG A 312 11.29 20.63 28.65
N HIS A 313 11.78 20.90 27.44
CA HIS A 313 11.96 22.28 26.94
C HIS A 313 10.64 23.04 26.77
N LEU A 314 9.56 22.33 26.45
CA LEU A 314 8.22 22.87 26.27
C LEU A 314 7.41 22.96 27.57
N GLY A 315 7.93 22.44 28.69
CA GLY A 315 7.22 22.41 29.97
C GLY A 315 6.09 21.37 30.03
N VAL A 316 6.08 20.37 29.14
CA VAL A 316 5.13 19.25 29.15
C VAL A 316 5.58 18.22 30.19
N VAL A 317 4.70 17.93 31.15
CA VAL A 317 4.98 16.98 32.24
C VAL A 317 4.79 15.55 31.76
N LEU A 318 5.79 14.70 32.01
CA LEU A 318 5.82 13.28 31.65
C LEU A 318 6.14 12.42 32.88
N LYS A 319 5.58 11.22 32.97
CA LYS A 319 5.99 10.24 34.00
C LYS A 319 7.37 9.65 33.65
N PRO A 320 8.16 9.17 34.63
CA PRO A 320 9.50 8.63 34.36
C PRO A 320 9.50 7.44 33.37
N THR A 321 8.55 6.52 33.52
CA THR A 321 8.44 5.31 32.67
C THR A 321 7.68 5.55 31.37
N GLU A 322 7.18 6.76 31.15
CA GLU A 322 6.41 7.09 29.96
C GLU A 322 7.32 7.19 28.74
N ARG A 323 6.83 6.78 27.57
CA ARG A 323 7.59 6.84 26.32
C ARG A 323 6.72 7.51 25.25
N PRO A 324 6.52 8.84 25.34
CA PRO A 324 5.64 9.53 24.42
C PRO A 324 6.31 9.69 23.06
N THR A 325 5.48 9.76 22.02
CA THR A 325 5.86 10.15 20.66
C THR A 325 5.87 11.67 20.50
N LEU A 326 6.49 12.18 19.43
CA LEU A 326 6.47 13.62 19.13
C LEU A 326 5.04 14.14 18.91
N ARG A 327 4.14 13.34 18.34
CA ARG A 327 2.73 13.70 18.16
C ARG A 327 2.00 13.88 19.48
N GLU A 328 2.24 13.01 20.46
CA GLU A 328 1.64 13.11 21.79
C GLU A 328 2.19 14.31 22.57
N VAL A 329 3.49 14.57 22.48
CA VAL A 329 4.10 15.76 23.09
C VAL A 329 3.53 17.05 22.50
N LEU A 330 3.39 17.10 21.17
CA LEU A 330 2.75 18.23 20.49
C LEU A 330 1.31 18.43 20.96
N GLY A 331 0.50 17.36 21.00
CA GLY A 331 -0.89 17.42 21.45
C GLY A 331 -1.01 18.01 22.87
N ARG A 332 -0.20 17.51 23.81
CA ARG A 332 -0.16 18.01 25.19
C ARG A 332 0.31 19.44 25.31
N TRP A 333 1.35 19.82 24.56
CA TRP A 333 1.85 21.20 24.55
C TRP A 333 0.81 22.20 24.04
N LEU A 334 0.00 21.78 23.06
CA LEU A 334 -1.12 22.56 22.55
C LEU A 334 -2.35 22.55 23.48
N GLY A 335 -2.34 21.78 24.57
CA GLY A 335 -3.42 21.69 25.54
C GLY A 335 -4.50 20.64 25.21
N TYR A 336 -4.26 19.77 24.23
CA TYR A 336 -5.17 18.69 23.88
C TYR A 336 -4.87 17.43 24.70
N THR A 337 -5.93 16.84 25.27
CA THR A 337 -5.85 15.52 25.92
C THR A 337 -6.37 14.49 24.93
N GLU A 338 -5.45 13.80 24.30
CA GLU A 338 -5.78 12.76 23.31
C GLU A 338 -5.47 11.41 23.92
N ALA A 339 -6.49 10.56 23.99
CA ALA A 339 -6.36 9.18 24.43
C ALA A 339 -6.61 8.26 23.23
N LYS A 340 -5.87 7.16 23.19
CA LYS A 340 -6.05 6.13 22.17
C LYS A 340 -7.52 5.68 22.13
N ASP A 341 -8.05 5.53 20.92
CA ASP A 341 -9.42 5.11 20.65
C ASP A 341 -10.51 6.08 21.14
N GLN A 342 -10.15 7.33 21.47
CA GLN A 342 -11.09 8.39 21.83
C GLN A 342 -11.08 9.51 20.78
N PRO A 343 -12.21 10.21 20.55
CA PRO A 343 -12.23 11.39 19.70
C PRO A 343 -11.26 12.46 20.21
N SER A 344 -10.62 13.17 19.28
CA SER A 344 -9.74 14.30 19.57
C SER A 344 -10.30 15.57 18.95
N ASP A 345 -10.22 16.68 19.70
CA ASP A 345 -10.56 18.03 19.22
C ASP A 345 -9.41 18.67 18.41
N LEU A 346 -8.26 18.00 18.30
CA LEU A 346 -7.11 18.42 17.49
C LEU A 346 -7.33 17.97 16.03
N ASP A 347 -8.12 18.76 15.30
CA ASP A 347 -8.32 18.59 13.86
C ASP A 347 -7.07 18.94 13.04
N THR A 348 -7.17 18.75 11.72
CA THR A 348 -6.05 18.93 10.80
C THR A 348 -5.57 20.38 10.71
N GLU A 349 -6.47 21.36 10.86
CA GLU A 349 -6.12 22.78 10.82
C GLU A 349 -5.34 23.19 12.07
N LYS A 350 -5.85 22.84 13.25
CA LYS A 350 -5.15 23.07 14.52
C LYS A 350 -3.81 22.34 14.58
N LEU A 351 -3.74 21.13 14.02
CA LEU A 351 -2.49 20.37 13.96
C LEU A 351 -1.45 21.08 13.10
N ARG A 352 -1.85 21.59 11.93
CA ARG A 352 -0.98 22.39 11.04
C ARG A 352 -0.44 23.63 11.75
N ASP A 353 -1.31 24.38 12.40
CA ASP A 353 -0.92 25.59 13.14
C ASP A 353 0.01 25.24 14.32
N GLY A 354 -0.27 24.13 14.99
CA GLY A 354 0.58 23.59 16.05
C GLY A 354 1.98 23.20 15.57
N LEU A 355 2.07 22.54 14.40
CA LEU A 355 3.34 22.19 13.76
C LEU A 355 4.15 23.44 13.41
N GLN A 356 3.51 24.47 12.84
CA GLN A 356 4.17 25.73 12.54
C GLN A 356 4.70 26.43 13.80
N ARG A 357 3.94 26.37 14.90
CA ARG A 357 4.33 26.95 16.19
C ARG A 357 5.45 26.20 16.89
N VAL A 358 5.53 24.87 16.76
CA VAL A 358 6.56 24.07 17.44
C VAL A 358 7.89 24.07 16.69
N LEU A 359 7.90 24.30 15.37
CA LEU A 359 9.14 24.26 14.57
C LEU A 359 10.27 25.17 15.09
N PRO A 360 10.03 26.43 15.50
CA PRO A 360 11.06 27.25 16.13
C PRO A 360 11.61 26.67 17.44
N GLU A 361 10.77 25.95 18.19
CA GLU A 361 11.16 25.33 19.47
C GLU A 361 12.10 24.15 19.28
N VAL A 362 12.10 23.51 18.10
CA VAL A 362 13.01 22.41 17.77
C VAL A 362 14.47 22.85 17.82
N GLU A 363 14.77 24.11 17.53
CA GLU A 363 16.14 24.65 17.60
C GLU A 363 16.74 24.57 19.03
N LYS A 364 15.90 24.42 20.07
CA LYS A 364 16.37 24.16 21.45
C LYS A 364 17.05 22.80 21.61
N LEU A 365 16.78 21.85 20.72
CA LEU A 365 17.43 20.54 20.70
C LEU A 365 18.81 20.58 20.02
N ARG A 366 19.18 21.71 19.39
CA ARG A 366 20.47 21.84 18.70
C ARG A 366 21.61 21.91 19.73
N PRO A 367 22.58 20.98 19.70
CA PRO A 367 23.73 21.05 20.58
C PRO A 367 24.56 22.31 20.32
N ALA A 368 24.97 22.99 21.40
CA ALA A 368 25.87 24.14 21.33
C ALA A 368 27.33 23.67 21.23
N ARG A 369 27.74 23.16 20.06
CA ARG A 369 29.10 22.66 19.80
C ARG A 369 29.86 23.56 18.84
N THR A 370 31.17 23.70 19.03
CA THR A 370 32.06 24.52 18.19
C THR A 370 32.56 23.81 16.93
N ASP A 371 32.46 22.47 16.89
CA ASP A 371 32.86 21.61 15.77
C ASP A 371 31.75 21.45 14.70
N GLY A 372 30.58 22.01 14.94
CA GLY A 372 29.41 21.91 14.05
C GLY A 372 28.66 20.57 14.14
N GLN A 373 29.05 19.66 15.04
CA GLN A 373 28.39 18.38 15.21
C GLN A 373 26.99 18.56 15.85
N LEU A 374 25.96 18.05 15.17
CA LEU A 374 24.55 18.24 15.56
C LEU A 374 23.97 17.09 16.39
N GLY A 375 24.71 16.00 16.56
CA GLY A 375 24.30 14.87 17.39
C GLY A 375 24.84 14.96 18.82
N VAL A 376 24.22 14.20 19.72
CA VAL A 376 24.58 14.10 21.14
C VAL A 376 25.14 12.72 21.48
N THR A 377 26.01 12.61 22.47
CA THR A 377 26.49 11.30 22.98
C THR A 377 25.42 10.59 23.80
N MET A 378 25.64 9.31 24.16
CA MET A 378 24.72 8.58 25.04
C MET A 378 24.61 9.26 26.41
N GLU A 379 25.72 9.77 26.96
CA GLU A 379 25.75 10.48 28.24
C GLU A 379 24.92 11.76 28.19
N GLU A 380 25.11 12.58 27.15
CA GLU A 380 24.34 13.80 26.91
C GLU A 380 22.85 13.48 26.71
N MET A 381 22.53 12.42 25.96
CA MET A 381 21.16 11.99 25.72
C MET A 381 20.45 11.58 27.02
N VAL A 382 21.13 10.85 27.91
CA VAL A 382 20.60 10.51 29.25
C VAL A 382 20.40 11.76 30.08
N GLU A 383 21.39 12.66 30.12
CA GLU A 383 21.30 13.92 30.87
C GLU A 383 20.13 14.79 30.40
N TRP A 384 19.99 14.99 29.09
CA TRP A 384 18.96 15.82 28.49
C TRP A 384 17.55 15.25 28.71
N SER A 385 17.44 13.91 28.77
CA SER A 385 16.17 13.23 29.10
C SER A 385 15.71 13.53 30.53
N GLY A 386 16.63 13.93 31.42
CA GLY A 386 16.41 14.14 32.84
C GLY A 386 15.98 12.89 33.61
N LEU A 387 16.30 11.71 33.10
CA LEU A 387 16.11 10.43 33.78
C LEU A 387 17.43 9.98 34.41
N GLU A 388 17.32 9.17 35.45
CA GLU A 388 18.46 8.41 35.95
C GLU A 388 18.87 7.34 34.91
N GLN A 389 20.15 7.00 34.85
CA GLN A 389 20.71 6.18 33.78
C GLN A 389 20.10 4.77 33.70
N SER A 390 19.79 4.12 34.83
CA SER A 390 19.14 2.81 34.83
C SER A 390 17.71 2.90 34.28
N VAL A 391 16.95 3.93 34.68
CA VAL A 391 15.59 4.17 34.17
C VAL A 391 15.60 4.49 32.67
N PHE A 392 16.56 5.31 32.21
CA PHE A 392 16.70 5.61 30.78
C PHE A 392 16.91 4.34 29.95
N ARG A 393 17.83 3.47 30.39
CA ARG A 393 18.11 2.19 29.73
C ARG A 393 16.89 1.30 29.71
N GLU A 394 16.18 1.21 30.83
CA GLU A 394 14.94 0.43 30.94
C GLU A 394 13.87 0.92 29.94
N VAL A 395 13.65 2.23 29.85
CA VAL A 395 12.58 2.79 28.99
C VAL A 395 12.93 2.75 27.50
N TYR A 396 14.17 3.09 27.13
CA TYR A 396 14.53 3.35 25.74
C TYR A 396 15.38 2.27 25.07
N LEU A 397 16.08 1.44 25.84
CA LEU A 397 17.10 0.52 25.31
C LEU A 397 16.90 -0.95 25.69
N SER A 398 16.01 -1.27 26.64
CA SER A 398 15.79 -2.66 27.10
C SER A 398 15.13 -3.57 26.04
N TRP A 399 14.41 -2.97 25.11
CA TRP A 399 13.58 -3.67 24.12
C TRP A 399 14.16 -3.59 22.70
N VAL A 400 15.25 -2.85 22.50
CA VAL A 400 15.85 -2.63 21.18
C VAL A 400 17.33 -2.33 21.26
N ASP A 401 18.09 -2.97 20.39
CA ASP A 401 19.51 -2.67 20.21
C ASP A 401 19.69 -1.50 19.25
N VAL A 402 20.46 -0.49 19.66
CA VAL A 402 20.88 0.62 18.82
C VAL A 402 22.37 0.92 18.97
N GLU A 403 23.00 1.36 17.89
CA GLU A 403 24.42 1.66 17.84
C GLU A 403 24.65 2.99 17.09
N ALA A 404 25.23 3.96 17.79
CA ALA A 404 25.65 5.23 17.24
C ALA A 404 26.71 5.87 18.13
N THR A 405 27.64 6.61 17.53
CA THR A 405 28.54 7.49 18.30
C THR A 405 27.83 8.78 18.70
N HIS A 406 26.93 9.26 17.85
CA HIS A 406 26.13 10.46 18.09
C HIS A 406 24.68 10.24 17.65
N PHE A 407 23.74 10.56 18.54
CA PHE A 407 22.31 10.49 18.33
C PHE A 407 21.78 11.85 17.84
N GLN A 408 21.09 11.86 16.71
CA GLN A 408 20.75 13.08 15.97
C GLN A 408 19.38 13.64 16.36
N LEU A 409 19.13 13.83 17.66
CA LEU A 409 17.80 14.23 18.20
C LEU A 409 17.22 15.44 17.47
N PHE A 410 18.00 16.51 17.33
CA PHE A 410 17.61 17.73 16.62
C PHE A 410 17.15 17.44 15.18
N LYS A 411 17.98 16.73 14.41
CA LYS A 411 17.68 16.46 12.99
C LYS A 411 16.43 15.60 12.84
N ARG A 412 16.25 14.58 13.69
CA ARG A 412 15.08 13.69 13.61
C ARG A 412 13.79 14.41 13.98
N THR A 413 13.79 15.21 15.04
CA THR A 413 12.62 16.02 15.41
C THR A 413 12.25 16.99 14.31
N LYS A 414 13.25 17.68 13.74
CA LYS A 414 13.04 18.63 12.65
C LYS A 414 12.44 17.96 11.42
N HIS A 415 13.02 16.83 10.99
CA HIS A 415 12.46 16.02 9.91
C HIS A 415 10.98 15.67 10.17
N VAL A 416 10.67 15.11 11.34
CA VAL A 416 9.31 14.63 11.66
C VAL A 416 8.28 15.75 11.58
N PHE A 417 8.54 16.90 12.21
CA PHE A 417 7.57 18.00 12.20
C PHE A 417 7.46 18.69 10.84
N GLU A 418 8.57 18.90 10.14
CA GLU A 418 8.52 19.46 8.78
C GLU A 418 7.82 18.51 7.81
N GLU A 419 8.06 17.21 7.91
CA GLU A 419 7.42 16.21 7.05
C GLU A 419 5.94 16.07 7.34
N ALA A 420 5.54 16.04 8.62
CA ALA A 420 4.13 16.09 9.01
C ALA A 420 3.44 17.34 8.47
N LEU A 421 4.12 18.50 8.52
CA LEU A 421 3.58 19.73 7.95
C LEU A 421 3.44 19.63 6.42
N ARG A 422 4.44 19.05 5.73
CA ARG A 422 4.38 18.82 4.28
C ARG A 422 3.24 17.90 3.87
N VAL A 423 2.92 16.86 4.65
CA VAL A 423 1.73 16.01 4.41
C VAL A 423 0.45 16.85 4.41
N LEU A 424 0.28 17.74 5.40
CA LEU A 424 -0.90 18.60 5.49
C LEU A 424 -0.94 19.62 4.36
N GLN A 425 0.20 20.19 3.98
CA GLN A 425 0.31 21.10 2.82
C GLN A 425 -0.05 20.38 1.52
N PHE A 426 0.45 19.16 1.31
CA PHE A 426 0.14 18.36 0.13
C PHE A 426 -1.37 18.06 0.05
N ARG A 427 -1.97 17.68 1.18
CA ARG A 427 -3.41 17.50 1.31
C ARG A 427 -4.18 18.78 0.97
N ASP A 428 -3.75 19.93 1.48
CA ASP A 428 -4.38 21.22 1.22
C ASP A 428 -4.33 21.58 -0.27
N VAL A 429 -3.21 21.34 -0.97
CA VAL A 429 -3.10 21.53 -2.42
C VAL A 429 -4.15 20.70 -3.16
N CYS A 430 -4.28 19.41 -2.82
CA CYS A 430 -5.27 18.51 -3.42
C CYS A 430 -6.72 18.95 -3.15
N LEU A 431 -7.03 19.38 -1.93
CA LEU A 431 -8.38 19.85 -1.57
C LEU A 431 -8.74 21.18 -2.26
N ARG A 432 -7.81 22.14 -2.32
CA ARG A 432 -8.02 23.39 -3.07
C ARG A 432 -8.27 23.13 -4.55
N ALA A 433 -7.52 22.19 -5.13
CA ALA A 433 -7.69 21.78 -6.51
C ALA A 433 -9.05 21.11 -6.76
N THR A 434 -9.54 20.32 -5.79
CA THR A 434 -10.88 19.71 -5.84
C THR A 434 -11.97 20.78 -5.81
N ALA A 435 -11.81 21.83 -4.99
CA ALA A 435 -12.75 22.93 -4.88
C ALA A 435 -12.77 23.87 -6.11
N THR A 436 -11.71 23.85 -6.94
CA THR A 436 -11.65 24.60 -8.20
C THR A 436 -12.40 23.83 -9.28
N ALA A 437 -13.19 24.48 -10.14
CA ALA A 437 -13.88 23.83 -11.25
C ALA A 437 -13.04 23.81 -12.54
N GLY A 438 -13.17 22.77 -13.36
CA GLY A 438 -12.53 22.69 -14.69
C GLY A 438 -11.08 22.19 -14.67
N ALA A 439 -10.34 22.50 -15.75
CA ALA A 439 -8.93 22.13 -15.89
C ALA A 439 -8.04 22.94 -14.94
N LEU A 440 -7.01 22.30 -14.41
CA LEU A 440 -6.04 22.90 -13.49
C LEU A 440 -4.75 23.23 -14.25
N ALA A 441 -4.11 24.34 -13.87
CA ALA A 441 -2.83 24.72 -14.46
C ALA A 441 -1.70 23.79 -13.99
N GLU A 442 -0.66 23.68 -14.83
CA GLU A 442 0.59 22.99 -14.51
C GLU A 442 1.24 23.48 -13.19
N GLY A 443 0.96 24.72 -12.78
CA GLY A 443 1.41 25.28 -11.49
C GLY A 443 1.03 24.42 -10.28
N THR A 444 -0.11 23.73 -10.31
CA THR A 444 -0.51 22.79 -9.25
C THR A 444 0.44 21.59 -9.16
N LEU A 445 0.91 21.07 -10.30
CA LEU A 445 1.89 19.98 -10.34
C LEU A 445 3.24 20.43 -9.80
N ARG A 446 3.64 21.67 -10.11
CA ARG A 446 4.88 22.27 -9.60
C ARG A 446 4.84 22.47 -8.08
N GLU A 447 3.69 22.85 -7.53
CA GLU A 447 3.51 22.99 -6.08
C GLU A 447 3.59 21.63 -5.37
N LEU A 448 2.90 20.60 -5.87
CA LEU A 448 3.02 19.24 -5.33
C LEU A 448 4.44 18.69 -5.47
N GLY A 449 5.07 18.90 -6.62
CA GLY A 449 6.44 18.49 -6.90
C GLY A 449 7.47 19.13 -5.95
N ALA A 450 7.32 20.43 -5.66
CA ALA A 450 8.18 21.12 -4.70
C ALA A 450 8.07 20.53 -3.28
N LEU A 451 6.88 20.09 -2.86
CA LEU A 451 6.70 19.40 -1.58
C LEU A 451 7.37 18.02 -1.57
N MET A 452 7.31 17.28 -2.69
CA MET A 452 8.01 16.01 -2.84
C MET A 452 9.53 16.18 -2.78
N ASP A 453 10.08 17.17 -3.50
CA ASP A 453 11.51 17.47 -3.50
C ASP A 453 11.99 17.86 -2.09
N ALA A 454 11.25 18.74 -1.40
CA ALA A 454 11.56 19.13 -0.02
C ALA A 454 11.49 17.95 0.97
N SER A 455 10.58 16.99 0.73
CA SER A 455 10.53 15.74 1.50
C SER A 455 11.78 14.90 1.24
N HIS A 456 12.25 14.79 -0.01
CA HIS A 456 13.48 14.06 -0.32
C HIS A 456 14.71 14.71 0.32
N ASP A 457 14.85 16.03 0.22
CA ASP A 457 15.97 16.76 0.84
C ASP A 457 15.99 16.55 2.35
N SER A 458 14.82 16.58 2.99
CA SER A 458 14.67 16.28 4.41
C SER A 458 15.02 14.83 4.73
N ALA A 459 14.61 13.87 3.90
CA ALA A 459 14.95 12.46 4.03
C ALA A 459 16.47 12.22 3.92
N ALA A 460 17.13 12.82 2.93
CA ALA A 460 18.57 12.71 2.73
C ALA A 460 19.38 13.38 3.84
N VAL A 461 19.02 14.62 4.21
CA VAL A 461 19.84 15.46 5.10
C VAL A 461 19.44 15.32 6.56
N LEU A 462 18.14 15.40 6.89
CA LEU A 462 17.66 15.43 8.27
C LEU A 462 17.33 14.04 8.81
N CYS A 463 16.66 13.20 8.04
CA CYS A 463 16.40 11.80 8.42
C CYS A 463 17.62 10.91 8.19
N GLU A 464 18.47 11.22 7.21
CA GLU A 464 19.59 10.38 6.79
C GLU A 464 19.14 8.94 6.47
N ASN A 465 18.05 8.84 5.71
CA ASN A 465 17.49 7.58 5.23
C ASN A 465 17.51 7.45 3.70
N SER A 466 18.24 8.30 2.97
CA SER A 466 18.53 8.07 1.54
C SER A 466 19.82 7.25 1.34
N CYS A 467 20.19 7.01 0.08
CA CYS A 467 21.49 6.46 -0.33
C CYS A 467 21.91 6.99 -1.70
N ALA A 468 23.16 6.78 -2.09
CA ALA A 468 23.73 7.33 -3.33
C ALA A 468 22.95 6.93 -4.59
N GLU A 469 22.45 5.69 -4.62
CA GLU A 469 21.64 5.14 -5.71
C GLU A 469 20.28 5.81 -5.81
N VAL A 470 19.61 6.02 -4.68
CA VAL A 470 18.34 6.74 -4.59
C VAL A 470 18.53 8.20 -4.98
N ASP A 471 19.57 8.87 -4.49
CA ASP A 471 19.90 10.25 -4.84
C ASP A 471 20.27 10.40 -6.33
N ALA A 472 20.87 9.37 -6.93
CA ALA A 472 21.14 9.33 -8.36
C ALA A 472 19.84 9.18 -9.18
N LEU A 473 18.91 8.32 -8.75
CA LEU A 473 17.59 8.19 -9.38
C LEU A 473 16.79 9.48 -9.28
N VAL A 474 16.75 10.14 -8.12
CA VAL A 474 16.04 11.42 -7.95
C VAL A 474 16.62 12.47 -8.88
N ARG A 475 17.95 12.61 -8.94
CA ARG A 475 18.60 13.56 -9.87
C ARG A 475 18.27 13.25 -11.33
N ALA A 476 18.39 11.99 -11.74
CA ALA A 476 18.03 11.57 -13.10
C ALA A 476 16.56 11.86 -13.43
N ALA A 477 15.65 11.65 -12.47
CA ALA A 477 14.24 11.96 -12.63
C ALA A 477 13.99 13.47 -12.80
N LYS A 478 14.70 14.31 -12.03
CA LYS A 478 14.63 15.77 -12.18
C LYS A 478 15.18 16.23 -13.54
N ASP A 479 16.30 15.68 -13.98
CA ASP A 479 16.89 15.96 -15.30
C ASP A 479 15.96 15.51 -16.45
N ALA A 480 15.17 14.46 -16.24
CA ALA A 480 14.15 13.96 -17.15
C ALA A 480 12.82 14.74 -17.12
N GLY A 481 12.71 15.80 -16.29
CA GLY A 481 11.53 16.66 -16.25
C GLY A 481 10.48 16.31 -15.19
N ALA A 482 10.80 15.50 -14.18
CA ALA A 482 9.88 15.27 -13.06
C ALA A 482 9.57 16.57 -12.29
N TYR A 483 8.29 16.83 -12.04
CA TYR A 483 7.84 17.96 -11.22
C TYR A 483 8.39 17.86 -9.80
N GLY A 484 8.42 16.66 -9.24
CA GLY A 484 9.12 16.34 -8.01
C GLY A 484 9.46 14.86 -7.93
N SER A 485 10.52 14.51 -7.20
CA SER A 485 10.96 13.13 -7.03
C SER A 485 11.55 12.89 -5.66
N ARG A 486 11.23 11.75 -5.06
CA ARG A 486 11.66 11.40 -3.71
C ARG A 486 11.82 9.91 -3.50
N VAL A 487 12.62 9.54 -2.50
CA VAL A 487 12.62 8.19 -1.92
C VAL A 487 11.22 7.83 -1.40
N THR A 488 10.83 6.56 -1.42
CA THR A 488 9.58 6.08 -0.80
C THR A 488 9.80 4.77 -0.05
N GLY A 489 9.05 4.58 1.05
CA GLY A 489 9.21 3.43 1.93
C GLY A 489 10.21 3.71 3.05
N ALA A 490 10.99 2.70 3.45
CA ALA A 490 11.95 2.88 4.56
C ALA A 490 13.24 3.62 4.16
N GLY A 491 13.56 3.69 2.87
CA GLY A 491 14.80 4.25 2.38
C GLY A 491 16.01 3.32 2.54
N TRP A 492 17.23 3.89 2.52
CA TRP A 492 18.52 3.17 2.42
C TRP A 492 18.56 2.18 1.24
N GLY A 493 17.87 2.52 0.16
CA GLY A 493 17.57 1.66 -0.98
C GLY A 493 16.08 1.74 -1.34
N GLY A 494 15.55 0.70 -1.97
CA GLY A 494 14.14 0.62 -2.37
C GLY A 494 13.83 1.48 -3.58
N CYS A 495 12.65 2.11 -3.59
CA CYS A 495 12.15 2.90 -4.72
C CYS A 495 12.24 4.41 -4.50
N THR A 496 12.19 5.11 -5.62
CA THR A 496 11.77 6.51 -5.72
C THR A 496 10.37 6.57 -6.33
N VAL A 497 9.66 7.67 -6.04
CA VAL A 497 8.40 8.04 -6.69
C VAL A 497 8.56 9.44 -7.28
N SER A 498 8.18 9.60 -8.55
CA SER A 498 8.34 10.84 -9.31
C SER A 498 7.01 11.27 -9.92
N LEU A 499 6.65 12.54 -9.80
CA LEU A 499 5.46 13.11 -10.45
C LEU A 499 5.86 13.58 -11.85
N VAL A 500 5.27 13.00 -12.90
CA VAL A 500 5.67 13.20 -14.29
C VAL A 500 4.44 13.49 -15.15
N ALA A 501 4.57 14.37 -16.15
CA ALA A 501 3.53 14.59 -17.14
C ALA A 501 3.27 13.29 -17.92
N GLU A 502 2.00 12.95 -18.13
CA GLU A 502 1.61 11.63 -18.67
C GLU A 502 2.16 11.38 -20.08
N ASP A 503 2.16 12.42 -20.92
CA ASP A 503 2.72 12.40 -22.27
C ASP A 503 4.26 12.31 -22.29
N ALA A 504 4.93 12.70 -21.21
CA ALA A 504 6.39 12.64 -21.08
C ALA A 504 6.91 11.29 -20.58
N VAL A 505 6.04 10.37 -20.11
CA VAL A 505 6.45 9.09 -19.49
C VAL A 505 7.39 8.26 -20.37
N PRO A 506 7.15 8.06 -21.68
CA PRO A 506 8.06 7.26 -22.51
C PRO A 506 9.47 7.87 -22.60
N ALA A 507 9.55 9.20 -22.79
CA ALA A 507 10.82 9.92 -22.83
C ALA A 507 11.53 9.89 -21.46
N PHE A 508 10.76 10.02 -20.37
CA PHE A 508 11.25 9.91 -19.01
C PHE A 508 11.90 8.55 -18.74
N ILE A 509 11.21 7.44 -19.04
CA ILE A 509 11.76 6.08 -18.81
C ILE A 509 13.00 5.83 -19.67
N ALA A 510 13.01 6.28 -20.93
CA ALA A 510 14.18 6.18 -21.80
C ALA A 510 15.38 6.94 -21.23
N HIS A 511 15.16 8.17 -20.72
CA HIS A 511 16.21 8.92 -20.04
C HIS A 511 16.71 8.19 -18.79
N MET A 512 15.81 7.68 -17.95
CA MET A 512 16.17 6.96 -16.73
C MET A 512 17.02 5.72 -17.03
N ARG A 513 16.71 4.98 -18.10
CA ARG A 513 17.51 3.82 -18.56
C ARG A 513 18.96 4.21 -18.86
N GLU A 514 19.15 5.34 -19.52
CA GLU A 514 20.48 5.83 -19.90
C GLU A 514 21.21 6.54 -18.76
N ALA A 515 20.50 7.30 -17.93
CA ALA A 515 21.09 8.12 -16.88
C ALA A 515 21.48 7.30 -15.65
N TYR A 516 20.74 6.25 -15.32
CA TYR A 516 20.99 5.41 -14.15
C TYR A 516 21.77 4.13 -14.55
N PRO A 517 23.08 4.02 -14.25
CA PRO A 517 23.92 2.94 -14.78
C PRO A 517 23.39 1.51 -14.53
N PRO A 518 22.77 1.19 -13.38
CA PRO A 518 22.20 -0.14 -13.15
C PRO A 518 21.08 -0.54 -14.13
N TYR A 519 20.45 0.40 -14.84
CA TYR A 519 19.38 0.10 -15.81
C TYR A 519 19.87 -0.19 -17.23
N ARG A 520 21.06 0.28 -17.62
CA ARG A 520 21.57 0.17 -19.00
C ARG A 520 21.67 -1.27 -19.52
N GLY A 521 21.87 -2.23 -18.61
CA GLY A 521 22.02 -3.66 -18.94
C GLY A 521 20.73 -4.48 -18.87
N LEU A 522 19.60 -3.87 -18.51
CA LEU A 522 18.32 -4.58 -18.43
C LEU A 522 17.67 -4.67 -19.82
N ASP A 523 17.13 -5.84 -20.13
CA ASP A 523 16.17 -5.98 -21.23
C ASP A 523 14.84 -5.30 -20.88
N ASP A 524 13.97 -5.12 -21.86
CA ASP A 524 12.73 -4.36 -21.67
C ASP A 524 11.77 -5.03 -20.66
N GLY A 525 11.81 -6.36 -20.57
CA GLY A 525 11.05 -7.14 -19.59
C GLY A 525 11.53 -6.85 -18.17
N ALA A 526 12.83 -6.99 -17.91
CA ALA A 526 13.45 -6.67 -16.64
C ALA A 526 13.33 -5.17 -16.28
N LEU A 527 13.44 -4.28 -17.26
CA LEU A 527 13.29 -2.83 -17.06
C LEU A 527 11.88 -2.49 -16.58
N SER A 528 10.85 -3.06 -17.21
CA SER A 528 9.45 -2.84 -16.82
C SER A 528 9.11 -3.28 -15.38
N GLN A 529 9.90 -4.19 -14.80
CA GLN A 529 9.76 -4.63 -13.41
C GLN A 529 10.38 -3.67 -12.39
N VAL A 530 11.27 -2.78 -12.84
CA VAL A 530 12.06 -1.92 -11.95
C VAL A 530 11.71 -0.44 -12.13
N ILE A 531 11.15 -0.05 -13.27
CA ILE A 531 10.60 1.29 -13.50
C ILE A 531 9.27 1.21 -14.26
N PHE A 532 8.24 1.84 -13.72
CA PHE A 532 6.91 1.86 -14.32
C PHE A 532 6.11 3.08 -13.89
N ALA A 533 5.24 3.54 -14.77
CA ALA A 533 4.21 4.52 -14.43
C ALA A 533 3.04 3.83 -13.73
N THR A 534 2.39 4.57 -12.84
CA THR A 534 1.18 4.13 -12.19
C THR A 534 0.27 5.28 -11.80
N LYS A 535 -1.04 5.03 -11.84
CA LYS A 535 -2.09 5.89 -11.29
C LYS A 535 -2.60 5.32 -9.97
N PRO A 536 -3.11 6.16 -9.04
CA PRO A 536 -3.78 5.65 -7.85
C PRO A 536 -4.88 4.67 -8.21
N SER A 537 -4.71 3.43 -7.76
CA SER A 537 -5.57 2.31 -8.11
C SER A 537 -6.63 2.05 -7.04
N ARG A 538 -7.65 1.27 -7.41
CA ARG A 538 -8.64 0.77 -6.44
C ARG A 538 -7.96 -0.20 -5.46
N GLY A 539 -8.35 -0.11 -4.19
CA GLY A 539 -7.93 -1.05 -3.14
C GLY A 539 -8.45 -2.48 -3.33
N ALA A 540 -8.24 -3.31 -2.31
CA ALA A 540 -8.52 -4.74 -2.32
C ALA A 540 -9.97 -5.06 -2.67
N CYS A 541 -10.15 -6.08 -3.53
CA CYS A 541 -11.44 -6.53 -4.02
C CYS A 541 -11.43 -8.02 -4.36
N GLY A 542 -12.60 -8.65 -4.32
CA GLY A 542 -12.82 -9.99 -4.84
C GLY A 542 -13.51 -9.97 -6.20
N GLU A 543 -13.35 -11.03 -6.98
CA GLU A 543 -14.15 -11.31 -8.17
C GLU A 543 -14.69 -12.75 -8.12
N CYS A 544 -15.97 -12.93 -8.46
CA CYS A 544 -16.59 -14.25 -8.58
C CYS A 544 -16.31 -14.87 -9.96
N ALA A 545 -15.63 -16.02 -10.00
CA ALA A 545 -15.21 -16.67 -11.22
C ALA A 545 -16.31 -17.23 -12.17
N PRO A 546 -17.56 -17.51 -11.74
CA PRO A 546 -18.62 -17.93 -12.67
C PRO A 546 -18.92 -16.90 -13.78
N CYS A 547 -18.46 -15.65 -13.64
CA CYS A 547 -18.61 -14.59 -14.63
C CYS A 547 -17.41 -14.43 -15.58
N CYS A 548 -16.33 -15.21 -15.44
CA CYS A 548 -15.18 -15.15 -16.34
C CYS A 548 -15.45 -15.75 -17.75
N VAL A 549 -16.70 -16.00 -18.11
CA VAL A 549 -17.09 -16.40 -19.47
C VAL A 549 -17.02 -15.16 -20.36
N GLY A 550 -15.93 -15.01 -21.11
CA GLY A 550 -15.84 -14.10 -22.25
C GLY A 550 -15.51 -12.64 -21.90
N VAL A 551 -14.44 -12.37 -21.16
CA VAL A 551 -13.97 -10.98 -20.93
C VAL A 551 -13.65 -10.25 -22.25
N PHE A 552 -13.24 -10.98 -23.30
CA PHE A 552 -13.08 -10.42 -24.65
C PHE A 552 -14.41 -10.23 -25.41
N GLU A 553 -15.38 -11.14 -25.27
CA GLU A 553 -16.70 -11.01 -25.91
C GLU A 553 -17.57 -9.93 -25.26
N CYS A 554 -17.50 -9.77 -23.93
CA CYS A 554 -18.24 -8.76 -23.18
C CYS A 554 -17.68 -7.33 -23.38
N ALA A 555 -16.36 -7.15 -23.49
CA ALA A 555 -15.77 -5.85 -23.81
C ALA A 555 -16.18 -5.36 -25.21
N LEU A 556 -16.27 -6.28 -26.18
CA LEU A 556 -16.77 -6.00 -27.54
C LEU A 556 -18.30 -5.80 -27.57
N MET A 557 -19.09 -6.58 -26.85
CA MET A 557 -20.56 -6.40 -26.78
C MET A 557 -20.97 -5.12 -26.03
N GLY A 558 -20.21 -4.70 -25.02
CA GLY A 558 -20.41 -3.42 -24.33
C GLY A 558 -20.27 -2.21 -25.27
N CYS A 559 -19.36 -2.28 -26.24
CA CYS A 559 -19.22 -1.29 -27.31
C CYS A 559 -20.44 -1.25 -28.23
N VAL A 560 -20.97 -2.39 -28.65
CA VAL A 560 -22.12 -2.45 -29.57
C VAL A 560 -23.41 -1.98 -28.88
N CYS A 561 -23.65 -2.36 -27.63
CA CYS A 561 -24.82 -1.91 -26.85
C CYS A 561 -24.73 -0.43 -26.46
N SER A 562 -23.55 0.08 -26.09
CA SER A 562 -23.32 1.49 -25.76
C SER A 562 -23.56 2.41 -26.96
N VAL A 563 -23.05 2.02 -28.14
CA VAL A 563 -23.23 2.76 -29.39
C VAL A 563 -24.68 2.67 -29.87
N GLU A 564 -25.32 1.50 -29.83
CA GLU A 564 -26.75 1.39 -30.19
C GLU A 564 -27.66 2.19 -29.26
N THR A 565 -27.36 2.23 -27.95
CA THR A 565 -28.19 2.95 -26.98
C THR A 565 -27.99 4.47 -27.09
N ARG A 566 -26.78 4.93 -27.45
CA ARG A 566 -26.51 6.35 -27.78
C ARG A 566 -27.12 6.76 -29.12
N VAL A 567 -27.11 5.89 -30.14
CA VAL A 567 -27.76 6.14 -31.45
C VAL A 567 -29.29 6.09 -31.35
N LYS A 568 -29.86 5.23 -30.50
CA LYS A 568 -31.31 5.18 -30.22
C LYS A 568 -31.79 6.37 -29.37
N ARG A 569 -30.96 6.90 -28.47
CA ARG A 569 -31.27 8.13 -27.69
C ARG A 569 -31.11 9.43 -28.48
N ALA A 570 -30.32 9.43 -29.56
CA ALA A 570 -30.17 10.57 -30.47
C ALA A 570 -31.29 10.69 -31.53
N ARG A 571 -32.29 9.79 -31.55
CA ARG A 571 -33.41 9.83 -32.50
C ARG A 571 -34.55 10.78 -32.13
N ASN A 572 -34.52 11.39 -30.94
CA ASN A 572 -35.55 12.32 -30.47
C ASN A 572 -34.94 13.64 -29.96
N SER A 573 -34.34 14.41 -30.86
CA SER A 573 -34.25 15.88 -30.77
C SER A 573 -33.53 16.41 -32.01
N GLU A 574 -34.05 17.50 -32.56
CA GLU A 574 -33.51 18.21 -33.71
C GLU A 574 -32.16 18.86 -33.36
N GLU A 575 -31.05 18.13 -33.46
CA GLU A 575 -29.70 18.73 -33.44
C GLU A 575 -28.63 17.86 -34.14
N ALA A 576 -29.04 17.10 -35.15
CA ALA A 576 -28.18 16.15 -35.88
C ALA A 576 -27.39 16.77 -37.06
N ASN A 577 -26.80 17.96 -36.91
CA ASN A 577 -26.03 18.58 -38.00
C ASN A 577 -24.71 19.27 -37.62
N ILE A 578 -24.16 18.99 -36.43
CA ILE A 578 -22.81 19.45 -36.04
C ILE A 578 -22.13 18.36 -35.20
N MET A 579 -21.79 17.20 -35.80
CA MET A 579 -20.87 16.23 -35.17
C MET A 579 -20.41 15.18 -36.20
N LEU A 580 -19.84 15.62 -37.32
CA LEU A 580 -19.10 14.76 -38.25
C LEU A 580 -17.84 15.48 -38.73
N TYR A 581 -16.99 15.89 -37.80
CA TYR A 581 -15.59 16.23 -38.04
C TYR A 581 -14.85 16.16 -36.69
N ASP A 582 -14.57 14.94 -36.22
CA ASP A 582 -13.37 14.72 -35.44
C ASP A 582 -12.89 13.29 -35.65
N SER A 583 -11.67 13.17 -36.16
CA SER A 583 -11.08 11.95 -36.67
C SER A 583 -9.84 11.63 -35.84
N THR A 584 -10.00 10.82 -34.81
CA THR A 584 -8.89 10.16 -34.11
C THR A 584 -9.31 8.75 -33.72
N ILE A 585 -9.32 7.85 -34.71
CA ILE A 585 -9.18 6.41 -34.48
C ILE A 585 -7.81 6.04 -35.04
N ASP A 586 -6.94 5.58 -34.14
CA ASP A 586 -5.56 5.16 -34.36
C ASP A 586 -5.45 4.06 -35.43
N GLU A 587 -4.45 4.14 -36.31
CA GLU A 587 -4.19 3.18 -37.39
C GLU A 587 -3.87 1.76 -36.87
N SER A 588 -3.44 1.65 -35.61
CA SER A 588 -3.24 0.37 -34.91
C SER A 588 -4.54 -0.45 -34.80
N ILE A 589 -5.69 0.21 -34.63
CA ILE A 589 -7.01 -0.41 -34.50
C ILE A 589 -7.50 -0.94 -35.86
N ARG A 590 -7.20 -0.25 -36.98
CA ARG A 590 -7.61 -0.69 -38.33
C ARG A 590 -6.95 -2.00 -38.77
N ASN A 591 -5.69 -2.22 -38.39
CA ASN A 591 -4.97 -3.44 -38.77
C ASN A 591 -5.52 -4.70 -38.06
N ILE A 592 -6.07 -4.56 -36.86
CA ILE A 592 -6.72 -5.67 -36.13
C ILE A 592 -8.05 -6.06 -36.81
N PHE A 593 -8.84 -5.07 -37.25
CA PHE A 593 -10.11 -5.30 -37.95
C PHE A 593 -9.93 -5.94 -39.34
N SER A 594 -8.82 -5.70 -40.04
CA SER A 594 -8.58 -6.26 -41.38
C SER A 594 -8.17 -7.73 -41.37
N GLN A 595 -7.53 -8.23 -40.30
CA GLN A 595 -7.13 -9.63 -40.19
C GLN A 595 -8.28 -10.54 -39.75
N GLN A 596 -9.18 -10.06 -38.88
CA GLN A 596 -10.29 -10.87 -38.36
C GLN A 596 -11.45 -11.04 -39.35
N VAL A 597 -11.72 -10.05 -40.20
CA VAL A 597 -12.81 -10.11 -41.19
C VAL A 597 -12.48 -11.07 -42.36
N TYR A 598 -11.20 -11.33 -42.63
CA TYR A 598 -10.80 -12.26 -43.69
C TYR A 598 -10.98 -13.73 -43.28
N ASP A 599 -10.83 -14.08 -42.00
CA ASP A 599 -10.95 -15.46 -41.52
C ASP A 599 -12.42 -15.91 -41.32
N ASP A 600 -13.33 -15.00 -40.96
CA ASP A 600 -14.75 -15.34 -40.73
C ASP A 600 -15.58 -15.40 -42.03
N SER A 601 -15.12 -14.77 -43.12
CA SER A 601 -15.81 -14.81 -44.41
C SER A 601 -15.65 -16.15 -45.16
N CYS A 602 -14.75 -17.03 -44.72
CA CYS A 602 -14.52 -18.34 -45.33
C CYS A 602 -15.24 -19.53 -44.66
N ARG A 603 -16.00 -19.30 -43.57
CA ARG A 603 -16.67 -20.39 -42.82
C ARG A 603 -18.20 -20.38 -42.85
N TYR A 604 -18.82 -19.39 -43.50
CA TYR A 604 -20.28 -19.26 -43.58
C TYR A 604 -20.80 -19.13 -45.01
N SER A 605 -20.49 -20.09 -45.89
CA SER A 605 -21.28 -20.30 -47.10
C SER A 605 -21.24 -21.75 -47.57
N GLN A 606 -21.98 -22.62 -46.89
CA GLN A 606 -22.57 -23.85 -47.46
C GLN A 606 -23.37 -24.56 -46.36
N HIS A 607 -24.62 -24.14 -46.15
CA HIS A 607 -25.71 -25.07 -45.89
C HIS A 607 -27.07 -24.34 -45.95
N ASP A 608 -27.99 -25.00 -46.65
CA ASP A 608 -29.45 -24.84 -46.70
C ASP A 608 -30.10 -23.68 -47.46
N GLY A 609 -30.76 -24.08 -48.55
CA GLY A 609 -32.23 -24.01 -48.54
C GLY A 609 -32.87 -23.35 -49.77
N SER A 610 -33.14 -24.13 -50.82
CA SER A 610 -34.08 -23.76 -51.89
C SER A 610 -35.27 -24.72 -51.96
N SER A 611 -36.44 -24.15 -52.25
CA SER A 611 -37.79 -24.71 -52.49
C SER A 611 -38.70 -24.77 -51.25
N ARG A 612 -39.79 -24.00 -51.17
CA ARG A 612 -40.68 -23.42 -52.20
C ARG A 612 -40.93 -21.93 -52.04
#